data_AF-A0A7X9FZB2-F1
#
_entry.id   AF-A0A7X9FZB2-F1
#
_cell.length_a   1.000
_cell.length_b   1.000
_cell.length_c   1.000
_cell.angle_alpha   90.00
_cell.angle_beta   90.00
_cell.angle_gamma   90.00
#
_symmetry.space_group_name_H-M   'P 1'
#
loop_
_entity.id
_entity.type
_entity.pdbx_description
1 polymer ?
#
loop_
_entity_poly.entity_id
_entity_poly.type
_entity_poly.pdbx_seq_one_letter_code
_entity_poly.pdbx_strand_id
1 'polypeptide(L)'
;FETVLVDNMGDVVQQVEVRKGLQPVTDAVFREDVKLLLRKGEKGKIERVINLDADLKAPVKSGQKIGEVIYTLSGKEVGKADIVASSDVQKASFFRIMLRLMEEWFCLGRATG
;
A
#
# COMPACT_ATOMS: atom_id res chain seq x y z
N PHE A 1 -24.79 20.07 2.60
CA PHE A 1 -23.75 19.03 2.56
C PHE A 1 -23.02 19.08 3.89
N GLU A 2 -22.76 17.95 4.51
CA GLU A 2 -21.90 17.80 5.69
C GLU A 2 -20.64 17.07 5.25
N THR A 3 -19.49 17.60 5.63
CA THR A 3 -18.21 16.91 5.46
C THR A 3 -18.07 15.94 6.63
N VAL A 4 -18.05 14.65 6.34
CA VAL A 4 -17.78 13.61 7.33
C VAL A 4 -16.38 13.08 7.07
N LEU A 5 -15.54 13.16 8.11
CA LEU A 5 -14.22 12.53 8.10
C LEU A 5 -14.44 11.05 8.40
N VAL A 6 -14.13 10.19 7.45
CA VAL A 6 -14.36 8.74 7.58
C VAL A 6 -13.10 8.05 8.07
N ASP A 7 -11.95 8.39 7.47
CA ASP A 7 -10.65 7.79 7.73
C ASP A 7 -9.55 8.86 7.68
N ASN A 8 -8.52 8.74 8.52
CA ASN A 8 -7.37 9.64 8.53
C ASN A 8 -6.21 9.07 7.69
N MET A 9 -5.33 9.95 7.23
CA MET A 9 -4.07 9.56 6.61
C MET A 9 -3.25 8.69 7.57
N GLY A 10 -2.78 7.52 7.10
CA GLY A 10 -2.00 6.59 7.91
C GLY A 10 -2.81 5.59 8.74
N ASP A 11 -4.14 5.64 8.67
CA ASP A 11 -4.98 4.61 9.30
C ASP A 11 -4.78 3.26 8.60
N VAL A 12 -4.63 2.20 9.40
CA VAL A 12 -4.34 0.84 8.90
C VAL A 12 -5.64 0.20 8.46
N VAL A 13 -5.81 0.07 7.15
CA VAL A 13 -7.00 -0.55 6.53
C VAL A 13 -7.00 -2.04 6.81
N GLN A 14 -5.91 -2.71 6.42
CA GLN A 14 -5.76 -4.15 6.53
C GLN A 14 -4.30 -4.56 6.32
N GLN A 15 -3.90 -5.72 6.85
CA GLN A 15 -2.66 -6.36 6.42
C GLN A 15 -2.84 -7.11 5.10
N VAL A 16 -1.92 -6.89 4.17
CA VAL A 16 -1.89 -7.59 2.89
C VAL A 16 -0.66 -8.48 2.85
N GLU A 17 -0.87 -9.75 2.51
CA GLU A 17 0.21 -10.70 2.32
C GLU A 17 0.87 -10.51 0.95
N VAL A 18 2.19 -10.41 0.94
CA VAL A 18 3.00 -10.22 -0.28
C VAL A 18 3.68 -11.51 -0.67
N ARG A 19 3.40 -12.00 -1.88
CA ARG A 19 4.03 -13.21 -2.40
C ARG A 19 5.47 -12.95 -2.84
N LYS A 20 6.37 -13.89 -2.52
CA LYS A 20 7.81 -13.89 -2.87
C LYS A 20 8.60 -12.74 -2.20
N GLY A 21 8.07 -12.16 -1.13
CA GLY A 21 8.74 -11.18 -0.30
C GLY A 21 9.65 -11.82 0.76
N LEU A 22 10.69 -11.11 1.17
CA LEU A 22 11.52 -11.44 2.33
C LEU A 22 10.69 -11.28 3.62
N GLN A 23 9.80 -10.29 3.66
CA GLN A 23 8.73 -10.13 4.63
C GLN A 23 7.40 -10.33 3.91
N PRO A 24 6.68 -11.44 4.11
CA PRO A 24 5.47 -11.75 3.35
C PRO A 24 4.25 -10.93 3.78
N VAL A 25 4.43 -9.85 4.55
CA VAL A 25 3.33 -9.04 5.11
C VAL A 25 3.67 -7.57 4.93
N THR A 26 2.70 -6.77 4.49
CA THR A 26 2.77 -5.30 4.51
C THR A 26 1.46 -4.72 5.02
N ASP A 27 1.54 -3.66 5.80
CA ASP A 27 0.34 -2.95 6.27
C ASP A 27 -0.17 -2.02 5.16
N ALA A 28 -1.46 -2.12 4.86
CA ALA A 28 -2.14 -1.23 3.93
C ALA A 28 -2.68 -0.01 4.67
N VAL A 29 -2.19 1.18 4.33
CA VAL A 29 -2.54 2.44 4.98
C VAL A 29 -3.11 3.45 3.99
N PHE A 30 -3.99 4.33 4.45
CA PHE A 30 -4.50 5.41 3.62
C PHE A 30 -3.40 6.44 3.29
N ARG A 31 -3.30 6.81 2.01
CA ARG A 31 -2.35 7.82 1.53
C ARG A 31 -2.72 9.24 1.98
N GLU A 32 -4.01 9.52 2.12
CA GLU A 32 -4.57 10.84 2.37
C GLU A 32 -5.83 10.74 3.24
N ASP A 33 -6.19 11.86 3.90
CA ASP A 33 -7.39 11.93 4.74
C ASP A 33 -8.66 11.85 3.90
N VAL A 34 -9.52 10.88 4.22
CA VAL A 34 -10.77 10.67 3.49
C VAL A 34 -11.89 11.50 4.09
N LYS A 35 -12.20 12.59 3.40
CA LYS A 35 -13.32 13.49 3.73
C LYS A 35 -14.42 13.34 2.68
N LEU A 36 -15.55 12.77 3.08
CA LEU A 36 -16.70 12.62 2.19
C LEU A 36 -17.66 13.80 2.35
N LEU A 37 -18.01 14.42 1.23
CA LEU A 37 -19.03 15.45 1.14
C LEU A 37 -20.41 14.79 0.94
N LEU A 38 -21.15 14.60 2.03
CA LEU A 38 -22.43 13.91 2.03
C LEU A 38 -23.57 14.92 2.19
N ARG A 39 -24.80 14.61 1.76
CA ARG A 39 -25.96 15.45 2.13
C ARG A 39 -26.47 15.07 3.52
N LYS A 40 -27.08 16.05 4.19
CA LYS A 40 -27.76 15.86 5.49
C LYS A 40 -28.78 14.74 5.34
N GLY A 41 -28.60 13.65 6.08
CA GLY A 41 -29.50 12.48 6.08
C GLY A 41 -29.00 11.25 5.31
N GLU A 42 -27.91 11.35 4.54
CA GLU A 42 -27.40 10.21 3.77
C GLU A 42 -26.27 9.43 4.47
N LYS A 43 -25.92 9.80 5.71
CA LYS A 43 -24.85 9.17 6.50
C LYS A 43 -25.02 7.65 6.70
N GLY A 44 -26.25 7.15 6.64
CA GLY A 44 -26.57 5.73 6.87
C GLY A 44 -26.56 4.83 5.63
N LYS A 45 -26.41 5.37 4.41
CA LYS A 45 -26.45 4.61 3.14
C LYS A 45 -25.12 4.58 2.41
N ILE A 46 -24.02 4.82 3.12
CA ILE A 46 -22.68 4.85 2.53
C ILE A 46 -22.22 3.41 2.33
N GLU A 47 -21.92 3.06 1.08
CA GLU A 47 -21.30 1.80 0.71
C GLU A 47 -19.80 2.03 0.50
N ARG A 48 -18.98 1.21 1.15
CA ARG A 48 -17.52 1.25 1.02
C ARG A 48 -17.10 0.07 0.16
N VAL A 49 -16.56 0.36 -1.02
CA VAL A 49 -16.02 -0.64 -1.94
C VAL A 49 -14.51 -0.62 -1.80
N ILE A 50 -13.97 -1.66 -1.19
CA ILE A 50 -12.53 -1.83 -0.98
C ILE A 50 -11.99 -2.65 -2.16
N ASN A 51 -11.23 -2.01 -3.05
CA ASN A 51 -10.50 -2.68 -4.12
C ASN A 51 -9.02 -2.76 -3.75
N LEU A 52 -8.67 -3.85 -3.06
CA LEU A 52 -7.28 -4.18 -2.72
C LEU A 52 -6.79 -5.27 -3.66
N ASP A 53 -5.60 -5.09 -4.22
CA ASP A 53 -4.92 -6.15 -4.96
C ASP A 53 -4.33 -7.13 -3.95
N ALA A 54 -5.03 -8.24 -3.68
CA ALA A 54 -4.60 -9.24 -2.70
C ALA A 54 -3.39 -10.09 -3.17
N ASP A 55 -3.02 -10.05 -4.46
CA ASP A 55 -1.87 -10.78 -5.02
C ASP A 55 -0.71 -9.82 -5.30
N LEU A 56 -0.26 -9.09 -4.26
CA LEU A 56 0.93 -8.25 -4.38
C LEU A 56 2.17 -9.11 -4.60
N LYS A 57 2.87 -8.85 -5.70
CA LYS A 57 4.17 -9.46 -6.00
C LYS A 57 5.27 -8.54 -5.51
N ALA A 58 6.22 -9.10 -4.75
CA ALA A 58 7.46 -8.40 -4.45
C ALA A 58 8.19 -7.95 -5.74
N PRO A 59 9.06 -6.91 -5.70
CA PRO A 59 9.28 -6.03 -4.57
C PRO A 59 8.14 -5.01 -4.42
N VAL A 60 7.67 -4.81 -3.19
CA VAL A 60 6.72 -3.74 -2.85
C VAL A 60 7.45 -2.69 -2.05
N LYS A 61 7.32 -1.40 -2.40
CA LYS A 61 7.94 -0.32 -1.62
C LYS A 61 6.96 0.33 -0.66
N SER A 62 7.45 0.84 0.47
CA SER A 62 6.69 1.78 1.31
C SER A 62 6.22 2.97 0.45
N GLY A 63 4.93 3.30 0.52
CA GLY A 63 4.28 4.32 -0.29
C GLY A 63 3.79 3.85 -1.65
N GLN A 64 3.97 2.58 -2.02
CA GLN A 64 3.43 2.03 -3.27
C GLN A 64 1.91 1.88 -3.15
N LYS A 65 1.17 2.36 -4.15
CA LYS A 65 -0.27 2.14 -4.25
C LYS A 65 -0.54 0.64 -4.43
N ILE A 66 -1.27 0.06 -3.48
CA ILE A 66 -1.64 -1.37 -3.43
C ILE A 66 -3.14 -1.60 -3.57
N GLY A 67 -3.91 -0.52 -3.58
CA GLY A 67 -5.34 -0.56 -3.78
C GLY A 67 -5.97 0.82 -3.74
N GLU A 68 -7.29 0.82 -3.83
CA GLU A 68 -8.10 2.00 -3.66
C GLU A 68 -9.42 1.63 -2.97
N VAL A 69 -9.97 2.62 -2.29
CA VAL A 69 -11.26 2.52 -1.63
C VAL A 69 -12.18 3.54 -2.28
N ILE A 70 -13.34 3.08 -2.72
CA ILE A 70 -14.36 3.91 -3.37
C ILE A 70 -15.56 3.97 -2.43
N TYR A 71 -15.95 5.19 -2.06
CA TYR A 71 -17.15 5.42 -1.28
C TYR A 71 -18.28 5.80 -2.22
N THR A 72 -19.32 4.97 -2.21
CA THR A 72 -20.49 5.13 -3.06
C THR A 72 -21.71 5.36 -2.20
N LEU A 73 -22.59 6.26 -2.62
CA LEU A 73 -23.78 6.63 -1.89
C LEU A 73 -24.95 6.68 -2.87
N SER A 74 -25.92 5.78 -2.72
CA SER A 74 -27.08 5.71 -3.62
C SER A 74 -26.69 5.68 -5.11
N GLY A 75 -25.60 4.97 -5.45
CA GLY A 75 -25.06 4.88 -6.82
C GLY A 75 -24.22 6.08 -7.29
N LYS A 76 -23.90 7.03 -6.40
CA LYS A 76 -23.06 8.19 -6.71
C LYS A 76 -21.74 8.10 -5.95
N GLU A 77 -20.62 8.19 -6.65
CA GLU A 77 -19.30 8.25 -6.04
C GLU A 77 -19.17 9.55 -5.23
N VAL A 78 -19.03 9.40 -3.91
CA VAL A 78 -18.90 10.52 -2.96
C VAL A 78 -17.45 10.82 -2.61
N GLY A 79 -16.55 9.89 -2.93
CA GLY A 79 -15.12 10.07 -2.79
C GLY A 79 -14.37 8.77 -3.06
N LYS A 80 -13.06 8.91 -3.26
CA LYS A 80 -12.12 7.80 -3.41
C LYS A 80 -10.88 8.09 -2.59
N ALA A 81 -10.23 7.04 -2.13
CA ALA A 81 -9.01 7.11 -1.35
C ALA A 81 -8.01 6.09 -1.85
N ASP A 82 -6.77 6.51 -2.04
CA ASP A 82 -5.69 5.61 -2.42
C ASP A 82 -5.10 4.92 -1.18
N ILE A 83 -4.89 3.61 -1.30
CA ILE A 83 -4.29 2.79 -0.25
C ILE A 83 -2.85 2.47 -0.66
N VAL A 84 -1.91 2.73 0.23
CA VAL A 84 -0.48 2.53 0.02
C VAL A 84 0.10 1.54 1.04
N ALA A 85 1.17 0.85 0.66
CA ALA A 85 1.91 0.01 1.58
C ALA A 85 2.69 0.86 2.60
N SER A 86 2.61 0.55 3.89
CA SER A 86 3.44 1.18 4.91
C SER A 86 4.87 0.61 4.94
N SER A 87 5.02 -0.68 4.63
CA SER A 87 6.30 -1.40 4.73
C SER A 87 6.86 -1.81 3.36
N ASP A 88 8.20 -1.76 3.26
CA ASP A 88 8.97 -2.21 2.10
C ASP A 88 9.18 -3.73 2.18
N VAL A 89 8.67 -4.44 1.17
CA VAL A 89 8.84 -5.87 1.00
C VAL A 89 9.75 -6.13 -0.19
N GLN A 90 11.03 -6.34 0.08
CA GLN A 90 12.00 -6.74 -0.95
C GLN A 90 11.89 -8.22 -1.30
N LYS A 91 12.27 -8.57 -2.55
CA LYS A 91 12.43 -9.97 -2.95
C LYS A 91 13.62 -10.59 -2.22
N ALA A 92 13.45 -11.79 -1.68
CA ALA A 92 14.57 -12.60 -1.17
C ALA A 92 15.67 -12.81 -2.22
N SER A 93 15.30 -12.92 -3.51
CA SER A 93 16.25 -13.04 -4.61
C SER A 93 17.12 -11.80 -4.82
N PHE A 94 16.64 -10.60 -4.46
CA PHE A 94 17.40 -9.36 -4.65
C PHE A 94 18.60 -9.29 -3.72
N PHE A 95 18.44 -9.72 -2.46
CA PHE A 95 19.52 -9.80 -1.48
C PHE A 95 20.65 -10.71 -1.96
N ARG A 96 20.29 -11.86 -2.55
CA ARG A 96 21.27 -12.82 -3.10
C ARG A 96 22.09 -12.24 -4.27
N ILE A 97 21.45 -11.44 -5.13
CA ILE A 97 22.14 -10.77 -6.26
C ILE A 97 23.06 -9.66 -5.74
N MET A 98 22.60 -8.87 -4.76
CA MET A 98 23.38 -7.78 -4.19
C MET A 98 24.65 -8.27 -3.47
N LEU A 99 24.55 -9.36 -2.69
CA LEU A 99 25.73 -9.97 -2.07
C LEU A 99 26.75 -10.44 -3.12
N ARG A 100 26.28 -11.08 -4.20
CA ARG A 100 27.16 -11.58 -5.27
C ARG A 100 27.94 -10.46 -5.96
N LEU A 101 27.27 -9.34 -6.25
CA LEU A 101 27.91 -8.16 -6.86
C LEU A 101 28.94 -7.52 -5.89
N MET A 102 28.66 -7.53 -4.59
CA MET A 102 29.59 -7.04 -3.57
C MET A 102 30.83 -7.93 -3.44
N GLU A 103 30.68 -9.25 -3.49
CA GLU A 103 31.79 -10.20 -3.47
C GLU A 103 32.71 -10.04 -4.69
N GLU A 104 32.14 -9.88 -5.89
CA GLU A 104 32.95 -9.65 -7.12
C GLU A 104 33.78 -8.36 -7.02
N TRP A 105 33.19 -7.27 -6.52
CA TRP A 105 33.93 -6.01 -6.29
C TRP A 105 34.98 -6.11 -5.19
N PHE A 106 34.70 -6.84 -4.11
CA PHE A 106 35.67 -7.03 -3.04
C PHE A 106 36.85 -7.93 -3.47
N CYS A 107 36.60 -8.94 -4.31
CA CYS A 107 37.63 -9.77 -4.92
C CYS A 107 38.50 -8.97 -5.90
N LEU A 108 37.91 -8.08 -6.71
CA LEU A 108 38.66 -7.20 -7.62
C LEU A 108 39.55 -6.20 -6.85
N GLY A 109 39.13 -5.76 -5.66
CA GLY A 109 39.94 -4.88 -4.81
C GLY A 109 41.16 -5.54 -4.15
N ARG A 110 41.25 -6.88 -4.12
CA ARG A 110 42.40 -7.63 -3.54
C ARG A 110 43.38 -8.17 -4.57
N ALA A 111 43.10 -8.02 -5.87
CA ALA A 111 43.95 -8.53 -6.95
C ALA A 111 45.05 -7.54 -7.40
N THR A 112 45.18 -6.39 -6.75
CA THR A 112 46.16 -5.34 -7.11
C THR A 112 47.03 -4.88 -5.93
N GLY A 113 47.26 -5.75 -4.95
CA GLY A 113 48.17 -5.52 -3.82
C GLY A 113 49.25 -6.58 -3.73
#